data_AF-A0A5D4NHS2-F1
#
_entry.id   AF-A0A5D4NHS2-F1
#
_cell.length_a   1.000
_cell.length_b   1.000
_cell.length_c   1.000
_cell.angle_alpha   90.00
_cell.angle_beta   90.00
_cell.angle_gamma   90.00
#
_symmetry.space_group_name_H-M   'P 1'
#
loop_
_entity.id
_entity.type
_entity.pdbx_description
1 polymer ?
#
loop_
_entity_poly.entity_id
_entity_poly.type
_entity_poly.pdbx_seq_one_letter_code
_entity_poly.pdbx_strand_id
1 'polypeptide(L)'
;MYRTNGLDWFFWNSFKLTFLNMILLMPLGIYLSLLFKVKRTSRTFLIIFLVSLTIETIQFTFGHIGIVMGRGFNVDDLIVNTLGGVIGFALFGLIKKGFFSIIPSLNTEKEKSY
;
A
#
# COMPACT_ATOMS: atom_id res chain seq x y z
N MET A 1 20.16 25.51 -17.58
CA MET A 1 20.75 25.10 -16.28
C MET A 1 19.64 25.13 -15.23
N TYR A 2 19.17 23.98 -14.76
CA TYR A 2 18.18 23.95 -13.68
C TYR A 2 18.86 24.36 -12.37
N ARG A 3 18.61 25.59 -11.94
CA ARG A 3 18.97 26.09 -10.61
C ARG A 3 17.91 25.58 -9.64
N THR A 4 17.98 24.30 -9.28
CA THR A 4 17.19 23.76 -8.16
C THR A 4 17.74 24.39 -6.89
N ASN A 5 16.92 25.17 -6.19
CA ASN A 5 17.31 25.66 -4.88
C ASN A 5 17.34 24.46 -3.92
N GLY A 6 18.19 24.47 -2.89
CA GLY A 6 18.31 23.33 -1.96
C GLY A 6 16.95 22.86 -1.40
N LEU A 7 16.00 23.78 -1.20
CA LEU A 7 14.63 23.51 -0.77
C LEU A 7 13.85 22.58 -1.71
N ASP A 8 13.99 22.76 -3.04
CA ASP A 8 13.29 21.94 -4.03
C ASP A 8 13.76 20.49 -3.93
N TRP A 9 15.05 20.27 -3.76
CA TRP A 9 15.63 18.95 -3.62
C TRP A 9 15.10 18.21 -2.38
N PHE A 10 15.07 18.89 -1.22
CA PHE A 10 14.54 18.31 0.02
C PHE A 10 13.05 17.92 -0.12
N PHE A 11 12.25 18.78 -0.73
CA PHE A 11 10.83 18.52 -0.95
C PHE A 11 10.61 17.30 -1.83
N TRP A 12 11.22 17.27 -3.02
CA TRP A 12 11.06 16.16 -3.97
C TRP A 12 11.57 14.84 -3.40
N ASN A 13 12.67 14.87 -2.65
CA ASN A 13 13.20 13.67 -2.01
C ASN A 13 12.23 13.13 -0.94
N SER A 14 11.68 14.00 -0.10
CA SER A 14 10.72 13.62 0.94
C SER A 14 9.42 13.06 0.35
N PHE A 15 8.92 13.70 -0.71
CA PHE A 15 7.75 13.22 -1.44
C PHE A 15 8.00 11.83 -2.05
N LYS A 16 9.16 11.65 -2.71
CA LYS A 16 9.54 10.36 -3.31
C LYS A 16 9.62 9.25 -2.25
N LEU A 17 10.28 9.48 -1.12
CA LEU A 17 10.41 8.51 -0.04
C LEU A 17 9.04 8.12 0.54
N THR A 18 8.21 9.12 0.84
CA THR A 18 6.85 8.92 1.35
C THR A 18 5.99 8.10 0.38
N PHE A 19 6.06 8.44 -0.91
CA PHE A 19 5.30 7.74 -1.95
C PHE A 19 5.74 6.28 -2.12
N LEU A 20 7.05 6.01 -2.08
CA LEU A 20 7.58 4.64 -2.17
C LEU A 20 7.19 3.80 -0.95
N ASN A 21 7.23 4.37 0.26
CA ASN A 21 6.75 3.71 1.47
C ASN A 21 5.25 3.39 1.34
N MET A 22 4.44 4.31 0.81
CA MET A 22 3.02 4.03 0.58
C MET A 22 2.79 2.85 -0.36
N ILE A 23 3.60 2.70 -1.41
CA ILE A 23 3.45 1.58 -2.36
C ILE A 23 3.95 0.26 -1.75
N LEU A 24 4.88 0.30 -0.80
CA LEU A 24 5.56 -0.89 -0.24
C LEU A 24 4.59 -2.00 0.20
N LEU A 25 3.55 -1.66 0.95
CA LEU A 25 2.57 -2.64 1.47
C LEU A 25 1.25 -2.68 0.69
N MET A 26 1.12 -1.91 -0.39
CA MET A 26 -0.07 -1.95 -1.26
C MET A 26 -0.33 -3.35 -1.83
N PRO A 27 0.67 -4.11 -2.34
CA PRO A 27 0.46 -5.48 -2.83
C PRO A 27 -0.05 -6.42 -1.75
N LEU A 28 0.42 -6.29 -0.50
CA LEU A 28 -0.05 -7.09 0.62
C LEU A 28 -1.56 -6.86 0.86
N GLY A 29 -2.01 -5.61 0.82
CA GLY A 29 -3.44 -5.28 0.92
C GLY A 29 -4.28 -5.96 -0.15
N ILE A 30 -3.80 -5.96 -1.40
CA ILE A 30 -4.44 -6.66 -2.52
C ILE A 30 -4.49 -8.17 -2.24
N TYR A 31 -3.37 -8.78 -1.84
CA TYR A 31 -3.29 -10.21 -1.54
C TYR A 31 -4.19 -10.64 -0.38
N LEU A 32 -4.32 -9.81 0.66
CA LEU A 32 -5.25 -10.07 1.76
C LEU A 32 -6.69 -10.17 1.27
N SER A 33 -7.10 -9.33 0.32
CA SER A 33 -8.44 -9.44 -0.27
C SER A 33 -8.56 -10.56 -1.30
N LEU A 34 -7.54 -10.78 -2.13
CA LEU A 34 -7.57 -11.70 -3.27
C LEU A 34 -7.35 -13.15 -2.84
N LEU A 35 -6.24 -13.44 -2.16
CA LEU A 35 -5.80 -14.78 -1.80
C LEU A 35 -6.40 -15.22 -0.47
N PHE A 36 -6.30 -14.37 0.55
CA PHE A 36 -6.75 -14.69 1.91
C PHE A 36 -8.22 -14.37 2.15
N LYS A 37 -8.91 -13.77 1.17
CA LYS A 37 -10.34 -13.45 1.19
C LYS A 37 -10.77 -12.68 2.45
N VAL A 38 -9.87 -11.87 3.02
CA VAL A 38 -10.18 -11.01 4.16
C VAL A 38 -11.25 -10.01 3.74
N LYS A 39 -12.34 -9.91 4.50
CA LYS A 39 -13.47 -9.03 4.17
C LYS A 39 -13.54 -7.75 4.99
N ARG A 40 -12.89 -7.74 6.17
CA ARG A 40 -13.01 -6.66 7.15
C ARG A 40 -11.79 -5.76 7.09
N THR A 41 -12.00 -4.47 6.82
CA THR A 41 -10.94 -3.45 6.78
C THR A 41 -10.17 -3.38 8.10
N SER A 42 -10.81 -3.59 9.25
CA SER A 42 -10.13 -3.59 10.56
C SER A 42 -9.11 -4.72 10.70
N ARG A 43 -9.41 -5.92 10.18
CA ARG A 43 -8.46 -7.04 10.17
C ARG A 43 -7.30 -6.76 9.22
N THR A 44 -7.61 -6.23 8.04
CA THR A 44 -6.60 -5.81 7.07
C THR A 44 -5.66 -4.76 7.66
N PHE A 45 -6.21 -3.71 8.28
CA PHE A 45 -5.46 -2.67 8.99
C PHE A 45 -4.53 -3.27 10.04
N LEU A 46 -5.05 -4.14 10.92
CA LEU A 46 -4.25 -4.75 11.99
C LEU A 46 -3.10 -5.60 11.42
N ILE A 47 -3.36 -6.42 10.40
CA ILE A 47 -2.32 -7.25 9.76
C ILE A 47 -1.24 -6.37 9.13
N ILE A 48 -1.63 -5.37 8.33
CA ILE A 48 -0.68 -4.49 7.64
C ILE A 48 0.12 -3.67 8.67
N PHE A 49 -0.54 -3.15 9.70
CA PHE A 49 0.11 -2.41 10.78
C PHE A 49 1.17 -3.26 11.48
N LEU A 50 0.84 -4.51 11.85
CA LEU A 50 1.79 -5.42 12.49
C LEU A 50 2.96 -5.78 11.56
N VAL A 51 2.69 -5.99 10.27
CA VAL A 51 3.76 -6.24 9.28
C VAL A 51 4.65 -5.01 9.14
N SER A 52 4.08 -3.82 9.03
CA SER A 52 4.84 -2.57 8.95
C SER A 52 5.65 -2.32 10.20
N LEU A 53 5.09 -2.58 11.40
CA LEU A 53 5.79 -2.48 12.67
C LEU A 53 6.97 -3.45 12.73
N THR A 54 6.78 -4.66 12.22
CA THR A 54 7.85 -5.67 12.11
C THR A 54 8.97 -5.19 11.19
N ILE A 55 8.63 -4.65 10.00
CA ILE A 55 9.61 -4.11 9.05
C ILE A 55 10.43 -2.99 9.71
N GLU A 56 9.77 -2.01 10.32
CA GLU A 56 10.42 -0.86 10.96
C GLU A 56 11.32 -1.30 12.13
N THR A 57 10.86 -2.25 12.95
CA THR A 57 11.62 -2.80 14.08
C THR A 57 12.87 -3.55 13.60
N ILE A 58 12.74 -4.33 12.51
CA ILE A 58 13.88 -5.02 11.90
C ILE A 58 14.87 -4.00 11.33
N GLN A 59 14.40 -2.99 10.60
CA GLN A 59 15.25 -1.96 10.02
C GLN A 59 16.00 -1.16 11.09
N PHE A 60 15.32 -0.79 12.16
CA PHE A 60 15.92 -0.13 13.32
C PHE A 60 17.00 -1.01 13.96
N THR A 61 16.67 -2.26 14.28
CA THR A 61 17.60 -3.19 14.93
C THR A 61 18.81 -3.46 14.04
N PHE A 62 18.58 -3.79 12.76
CA PHE A 62 19.63 -4.06 11.78
C PHE A 62 20.47 -2.83 11.47
N GLY A 63 19.87 -1.64 11.53
CA GLY A 63 20.57 -0.36 11.41
C GLY A 63 21.54 -0.13 12.57
N HIS A 64 21.15 -0.51 13.79
CA HIS A 64 22.00 -0.40 14.97
C HIS A 64 23.15 -1.41 15.01
N ILE A 65 22.97 -2.61 14.46
CA ILE A 65 24.04 -3.63 14.37
C ILE A 65 24.86 -3.53 13.07
N GLY A 66 24.57 -2.53 12.22
CA GLY A 66 25.36 -2.22 11.02
C GLY A 66 25.12 -3.13 9.81
N ILE A 67 24.04 -3.94 9.79
CA ILE A 67 23.68 -4.78 8.64
C ILE A 67 23.05 -3.94 7.52
N VAL A 68 22.19 -2.99 7.89
CA VAL A 68 21.59 -2.02 6.96
C VAL A 68 22.06 -0.61 7.32
N MET A 69 21.96 0.32 6.38
CA MET A 69 22.25 1.73 6.65
C MET A 69 21.44 2.19 7.87
N GLY A 70 22.14 2.76 8.87
CA GLY A 70 21.54 3.15 10.14
C GLY A 70 20.34 4.07 9.94
N ARG A 71 19.13 3.51 10.11
CA ARG A 71 17.87 4.25 10.10
C ARG A 71 17.27 4.20 11.49
N GLY A 72 16.85 5.37 11.98
CA GLY A 72 16.06 5.45 13.21
C GLY A 72 14.66 4.89 12.98
N PHE A 73 13.98 4.52 14.07
CA PHE A 73 12.60 4.08 14.03
C PHE A 73 11.68 5.24 13.62
N ASN A 74 11.00 5.11 12.49
CA ASN A 74 10.18 6.16 11.91
C ASN A 74 8.68 5.81 11.98
N VAL A 75 7.94 6.54 12.82
CA VAL A 75 6.49 6.38 12.96
C VAL A 75 5.75 6.84 11.70
N ASP A 76 6.29 7.81 10.96
CA ASP A 76 5.66 8.27 9.71
C ASP A 76 5.68 7.17 8.66
N ASP A 77 6.78 6.41 8.57
CA ASP A 77 6.91 5.27 7.66
C ASP A 77 5.93 4.15 8.04
N LEU A 78 5.75 3.88 9.35
CA LEU A 78 4.74 2.95 9.86
C LEU A 78 3.30 3.35 9.44
N ILE A 79 2.95 4.63 9.56
CA ILE A 79 1.62 5.14 9.19
C ILE A 79 1.43 5.04 7.67
N VAL A 80 2.40 5.51 6.89
CA VAL A 80 2.31 5.59 5.44
C VAL A 80 2.25 4.20 4.80
N ASN A 81 3.07 3.25 5.26
CA ASN A 81 3.01 1.85 4.84
C ASN A 81 1.64 1.23 5.17
N THR A 82 1.11 1.51 6.36
CA THR A 82 -0.20 1.00 6.79
C THR A 82 -1.33 1.55 5.90
N LEU A 83 -1.32 2.85 5.62
CA LEU A 83 -2.27 3.49 4.70
C LEU A 83 -2.17 2.90 3.30
N GLY A 84 -0.96 2.74 2.79
CA GLY A 84 -0.69 2.12 1.50
C GLY A 84 -1.31 0.74 1.31
N GLY A 85 -1.15 -0.13 2.30
CA GLY A 85 -1.77 -1.45 2.28
C GLY A 85 -3.31 -1.40 2.38
N VAL A 86 -3.87 -0.51 3.20
CA VAL A 86 -5.33 -0.35 3.30
C VAL A 86 -5.91 0.18 1.98
N ILE A 87 -5.21 1.11 1.32
CA ILE A 87 -5.57 1.60 -0.02
C ILE A 87 -5.53 0.44 -1.03
N GLY A 88 -4.49 -0.38 -1.04
CA GLY A 88 -4.41 -1.56 -1.91
C GLY A 88 -5.58 -2.53 -1.73
N PHE A 89 -5.96 -2.78 -0.47
CA PHE A 89 -7.14 -3.59 -0.15
C PHE A 89 -8.44 -2.97 -0.67
N ALA A 90 -8.63 -1.67 -0.47
CA ALA A 90 -9.82 -0.96 -0.93
C ALA A 90 -9.91 -0.93 -2.47
N LEU A 91 -8.80 -0.65 -3.16
CA LEU A 91 -8.71 -0.63 -4.62
C LEU A 91 -9.15 -1.97 -5.22
N PHE A 92 -8.65 -3.08 -4.69
CA PHE A 92 -9.07 -4.40 -5.16
C PHE A 92 -10.57 -4.65 -4.95
N GLY A 93 -11.12 -4.21 -3.81
CA GLY A 93 -12.55 -4.28 -3.53
C GLY A 93 -13.40 -3.48 -4.55
N LEU A 94 -12.93 -2.29 -4.94
CA LEU A 94 -13.60 -1.45 -5.95
C LEU A 94 -13.53 -2.09 -7.34
N ILE A 95 -12.35 -2.58 -7.74
CA ILE A 95 -12.15 -3.26 -9.03
C ILE A 95 -13.06 -4.49 -9.13
N LYS A 96 -13.12 -5.31 -8.08
CA LYS A 96 -13.96 -6.50 -8.05
C LYS A 96 -15.45 -6.16 -8.19
N LYS A 97 -15.93 -5.10 -7.51
CA LYS A 97 -17.32 -4.64 -7.64
C LYS A 97 -17.61 -4.10 -9.04
N GLY A 98 -16.73 -3.28 -9.60
CA GLY A 98 -16.88 -2.73 -10.96
C GLY A 98 -16.90 -3.84 -12.02
N PHE A 99 -15.96 -4.78 -11.95
CA PHE A 99 -15.89 -5.93 -12.86
C PHE A 99 -17.16 -6.79 -12.79
N PHE A 100 -17.63 -7.10 -11.57
CA PHE A 100 -18.88 -7.85 -11.40
C PHE A 100 -20.14 -7.04 -11.74
N SER A 101 -20.07 -5.71 -11.85
CA SER A 101 -21.20 -4.89 -12.31
C SER A 101 -21.32 -4.88 -13.84
N ILE A 102 -20.21 -5.03 -14.57
CA ILE A 102 -20.17 -4.94 -16.04
C ILE A 102 -20.52 -6.30 -16.69
N ILE A 103 -20.10 -7.41 -16.10
CA ILE A 103 -20.32 -8.75 -16.70
C ILE A 103 -21.80 -9.16 -16.76
N PRO A 104 -22.64 -8.94 -15.73
CA PRO A 104 -24.05 -9.33 -15.78
C PRO A 104 -24.82 -8.65 -16.90
N SER A 105 -24.53 -7.37 -17.21
CA SER A 105 -25.22 -6.64 -18.27
C SER A 105 -24.96 -7.20 -19.67
N LEU A 106 -23.77 -7.79 -19.90
CA LEU A 106 -23.42 -8.42 -21.18
C LEU A 106 -24.13 -9.75 -21.43
N ASN A 107 -24.48 -10.49 -20.37
CA ASN A 107 -25.28 -11.72 -20.49
C ASN A 107 -26.77 -11.42 -20.71
N THR A 108 -27.30 -10.37 -20.07
CA THR A 108 -28.72 -10.02 -20.20
C THR A 108 -29.10 -9.42 -21.55
N GLU A 109 -28.19 -8.73 -22.25
CA GLU A 109 -28.44 -8.26 -23.62
C GLU A 109 -28.45 -9.40 -24.63
N LYS A 110 -27.60 -10.41 -24.46
CA LYS A 110 -27.58 -11.59 -25.33
C LYS A 110 -28.86 -12.42 -25.20
N GLU A 111 -29.41 -12.58 -23.99
CA GLU A 111 -30.65 -13.34 -23.77
C GLU A 111 -31.91 -12.66 -24.33
N LYS A 112 -31.91 -11.32 -24.49
CA LYS A 112 -33.07 -10.59 -25.02
C LYS A 112 -33.11 -10.47 -26.55
N SER A 113 -32.05 -10.91 -27.23
CA SER A 113 -31.93 -10.84 -28.70
C SER A 113 -32.27 -12.16 -29.39
N TYR A 114 -32.67 -13.20 -28.64
CA TYR A 114 -33.23 -14.46 -29.12
C TYR A 114 -34.71 -14.52 -28.76
#